data_AF-A0A2D5P2R3-F1
#
_entry.id   AF-A0A2D5P2R3-F1
#
_cell.length_a   1.000
_cell.length_b   1.000
_cell.length_c   1.000
_cell.angle_alpha   90.00
_cell.angle_beta   90.00
_cell.angle_gamma   90.00
#
_symmetry.space_group_name_H-M   'P 1'
#
loop_
_entity.id
_entity.type
_entity.pdbx_description
1 polymer ?
#
loop_
_entity_poly.entity_id
_entity_poly.type
_entity_poly.pdbx_seq_one_letter_code
_entity_poly.pdbx_strand_id
1 'polypeptide(L)'
;MQHIDTANLKLQVKQDIYYSKHCPTCNSEIEKEIEVFEIAKQKILSEKTFLYNVNRDILEEKTQTIKEKLDTEKVSLQVLNKELIELKHDSKEAITIKKKEQLLYEIKGMIKKNIQTIIEYEDKSLNDLQIEALQQELEALEKELIKIDIKKKKQEAELHIGTYATEMLKTLPFDNNDYGNPNLKFDIKDVTAYQQATNNIFYLSDIGSAENHLSFHLSVFLGLHKYILEHENSILPSLIFLDQPSQVYFPKEEDFKNGTGDIKKVEDMYKSIIKFIEDANKTSMFSKIQIIIVDHFYSKDEWYQKYLVEPRWEKNKELGLIKEIK
;
A
#
# COMPACT_ATOMS: atom_id res chain seq x y z
N MET A 1 38.76 59.21 78.08
CA MET A 1 38.73 60.69 77.94
C MET A 1 37.29 61.08 77.66
N GLN A 2 36.60 61.68 78.63
CA GLN A 2 35.24 62.17 78.44
C GLN A 2 35.28 63.32 77.43
N HIS A 3 34.51 63.19 76.33
CA HIS A 3 34.21 64.30 75.44
C HIS A 3 33.48 65.38 76.26
N ILE A 4 34.18 66.47 76.57
CA ILE A 4 33.53 67.67 77.08
C ILE A 4 32.80 68.28 75.89
N ASP A 5 31.48 68.25 75.93
CA ASP A 5 30.62 68.86 74.92
C ASP A 5 30.66 70.39 75.06
N THR A 6 31.69 71.00 74.45
CA THR A 6 31.92 72.45 74.48
C THR A 6 30.92 73.22 73.60
N ALA A 7 30.15 72.53 72.75
CA ALA A 7 29.20 73.16 71.83
C ALA A 7 28.06 73.90 72.55
N ASN A 8 27.77 73.57 73.81
CA ASN A 8 26.70 74.17 74.61
C ASN A 8 27.16 75.07 75.76
N LEU A 9 28.46 75.41 75.85
CA LEU A 9 28.95 76.37 76.85
C LEU A 9 28.45 77.79 76.52
N LYS A 10 27.29 78.17 77.09
CA LYS A 10 26.75 79.54 77.05
C LYS A 10 27.55 80.47 77.96
N LEU A 11 28.76 80.84 77.55
CA LEU A 11 29.47 82.01 78.09
C LEU A 11 28.73 83.28 77.64
N GLN A 12 27.91 83.83 78.54
CA GLN A 12 27.28 85.14 78.41
C GLN A 12 28.24 86.22 78.93
N VAL A 13 29.10 86.72 78.05
CA VAL A 13 29.86 87.95 78.32
C VAL A 13 29.00 89.12 77.83
N LYS A 14 28.39 89.89 78.73
CA LYS A 14 27.66 91.11 78.36
C LYS A 14 28.66 92.11 77.76
N GLN A 15 28.36 92.60 76.55
CA GLN A 15 29.26 93.49 75.80
C GLN A 15 29.40 94.87 76.45
N ASP A 16 28.35 95.37 77.12
CA ASP A 16 28.33 96.72 77.68
C ASP A 16 28.30 96.72 79.21
N ILE A 17 29.48 96.73 79.83
CA ILE A 17 29.65 97.04 81.25
C ILE A 17 30.61 98.22 81.31
N TYR A 18 30.11 99.41 81.66
CA TYR A 18 30.93 100.62 81.80
C TYR A 18 31.61 100.61 83.17
N TYR A 19 32.92 100.44 83.20
CA TYR A 19 33.71 100.50 84.42
C TYR A 19 34.17 101.93 84.72
N SER A 20 34.15 102.31 86.01
CA SER A 20 34.72 103.59 86.47
C SER A 20 36.24 103.61 86.24
N LYS A 21 36.75 104.66 85.61
CA LYS A 21 38.20 104.87 85.39
C LYS A 21 38.97 105.28 86.64
N HIS A 22 38.29 105.42 87.78
CA HIS A 22 38.85 105.81 89.06
C HIS A 22 38.62 104.73 90.12
N CYS A 23 39.65 104.46 90.92
CA CYS A 23 39.60 103.52 92.03
C CYS A 23 38.58 104.01 93.08
N PRO A 24 37.53 103.25 93.39
CA PRO A 24 36.48 103.70 94.32
C PRO A 24 36.97 103.85 95.78
N THR A 25 38.19 103.41 96.10
CA THR A 25 38.75 103.42 97.45
C THR A 25 39.76 104.54 97.69
N CYS A 26 40.56 104.90 96.68
CA CYS A 26 41.63 105.90 96.80
C CYS A 26 41.64 106.95 95.67
N ASN A 27 40.62 106.91 94.79
CA ASN A 27 40.38 107.83 93.68
C ASN A 27 41.53 107.99 92.67
N SER A 28 42.45 107.02 92.64
CA SER A 28 43.53 106.94 91.66
C SER A 28 43.00 106.53 90.29
N GLU A 29 43.58 107.06 89.23
CA GLU A 29 43.23 106.70 87.85
C GLU A 29 43.70 105.26 87.57
N ILE A 30 42.76 104.33 87.32
CA ILE A 30 43.00 102.87 87.17
C ILE A 30 42.79 102.37 85.74
N GLU A 31 42.82 103.28 84.77
CA GLU A 31 42.56 102.97 83.37
C GLU A 31 43.55 101.95 82.81
N LYS A 32 44.82 102.01 83.24
CA LYS A 32 45.87 101.05 82.83
C LYS A 32 45.64 99.65 83.38
N GLU A 33 45.14 99.53 84.60
CA GLU A 33 44.86 98.24 85.24
C GLU A 33 43.61 97.57 84.63
N ILE A 34 42.62 98.36 84.18
CA ILE A 34 41.40 97.87 83.52
C ILE A 34 41.66 97.43 82.08
N GLU A 35 42.60 98.07 81.37
CA GLU A 35 42.97 97.74 79.99
C GLU A 35 43.30 96.25 79.80
N VAL A 36 43.95 95.62 80.81
CA VAL A 36 44.26 94.18 80.82
C VAL A 36 42.99 93.32 80.73
N PHE A 37 41.91 93.71 81.42
CA PHE A 37 40.64 92.98 81.40
C PHE A 37 39.88 93.15 80.09
N GLU A 38 39.91 94.33 79.47
CA GLU A 38 39.32 94.54 78.14
C GLU A 38 40.08 93.75 77.06
N ILE A 39 41.41 93.69 77.13
CA ILE A 39 42.22 92.82 76.27
C ILE A 39 41.83 91.35 76.48
N ALA A 40 41.68 90.90 77.72
CA ALA A 40 41.27 89.53 78.02
C ALA A 40 39.86 89.21 77.49
N LYS A 41 38.92 90.14 77.62
CA LYS A 41 37.54 90.01 77.11
C LYS A 41 37.52 89.93 75.58
N GLN A 42 38.22 90.82 74.88
CA GLN A 42 38.34 90.78 73.43
C GLN A 42 38.93 89.45 72.97
N LYS A 43 39.96 88.96 73.67
CA LYS A 43 40.58 87.66 73.38
C LYS A 43 39.60 86.49 73.58
N ILE A 44 38.81 86.49 74.64
CA ILE A 44 37.77 85.46 74.86
C ILE A 44 36.69 85.51 73.78
N LEU A 45 36.25 86.70 73.37
CA LEU A 45 35.24 86.87 72.32
C LEU A 45 35.77 86.43 70.94
N SER A 46 37.03 86.74 70.63
CA SER A 46 37.68 86.24 69.41
C SER A 46 37.83 84.73 69.44
N GLU A 47 38.23 84.14 70.57
CA GLU A 47 38.37 82.69 70.74
C GLU A 47 37.02 81.98 70.58
N LYS A 48 35.95 82.54 71.15
CA LYS A 48 34.58 82.01 71.01
C LYS A 48 34.11 82.02 69.56
N THR A 49 34.33 83.13 68.86
CA THR A 49 33.94 83.26 67.45
C THR A 49 34.75 82.30 66.58
N PHE A 50 36.04 82.16 66.86
CA PHE A 50 36.92 81.18 66.23
C PHE A 50 36.40 79.75 66.44
N LEU A 51 36.11 79.34 67.68
CA LEU A 51 35.59 78.02 67.98
C LEU A 51 34.24 77.73 67.31
N TYR A 52 33.34 78.70 67.25
CA TYR A 52 32.05 78.55 66.58
C TYR A 52 32.21 78.31 65.08
N ASN A 53 33.05 79.11 64.41
CA ASN A 53 33.32 78.97 62.98
C ASN A 53 34.02 77.64 62.70
N VAL A 54 35.05 77.27 63.47
CA VAL A 54 35.74 75.98 63.34
C VAL A 54 34.77 74.80 63.48
N ASN A 55 33.84 74.84 64.45
CA ASN A 55 32.89 73.75 64.64
C ASN A 55 31.86 73.66 63.48
N ARG A 56 31.38 74.80 62.97
CA ARG A 56 30.50 74.83 61.79
C ARG A 56 31.22 74.26 60.56
N ASP A 57 32.45 74.69 60.32
CA ASP A 57 33.25 74.23 59.17
C ASP A 57 33.51 72.72 59.25
N ILE A 58 33.82 72.17 60.45
CA ILE A 58 33.97 70.72 60.68
C ILE A 58 32.66 69.96 60.40
N LEU A 59 31.51 70.51 60.81
CA LEU A 59 30.20 69.87 60.60
C LEU A 59 29.78 69.92 59.13
N GLU A 60 30.03 71.02 58.44
CA GLU A 60 29.80 71.16 56.98
C GLU A 60 30.70 70.19 56.21
N GLU A 61 31.99 70.10 56.54
CA GLU A 61 32.94 69.14 55.95
C GLU A 61 32.47 67.69 56.14
N LYS A 62 32.07 67.30 57.36
CA LYS A 62 31.54 65.96 57.64
C LYS A 62 30.25 65.67 56.88
N THR A 63 29.34 66.64 56.80
CA THR A 63 28.07 66.50 56.08
C THR A 63 28.31 66.31 54.59
N GLN A 64 29.22 67.10 54.02
CA GLN A 64 29.64 66.99 52.63
C GLN A 64 30.29 65.63 52.36
N THR A 65 31.18 65.17 53.25
CA THR A 65 31.84 63.86 53.14
C THR A 65 30.81 62.71 53.16
N ILE A 66 29.81 62.77 54.04
CA ILE A 66 28.75 61.74 54.11
C ILE A 66 27.87 61.78 52.84
N LYS A 67 27.55 62.97 52.35
CA LYS A 67 26.76 63.14 51.13
C LYS A 67 27.49 62.59 49.90
N GLU A 68 28.78 62.86 49.77
CA GLU A 68 29.63 62.30 48.73
C GLU A 68 29.67 60.77 48.80
N LYS A 69 29.83 60.18 49.99
CA LYS A 69 29.75 58.72 50.17
C LYS A 69 28.38 58.16 49.77
N LEU A 70 27.29 58.81 50.17
CA LEU A 70 25.93 58.39 49.83
C LEU A 70 25.68 58.45 48.32
N ASP A 71 26.12 59.52 47.66
CA ASP A 71 25.96 59.67 46.21
C ASP A 71 26.83 58.66 45.45
N THR A 72 28.03 58.36 45.97
CA THR A 72 28.89 57.29 45.43
C THR A 72 28.22 55.92 45.55
N GLU A 73 27.67 55.58 46.73
CA GLU A 73 26.95 54.32 46.95
C GLU A 73 25.69 54.22 46.07
N LYS A 74 24.96 55.32 45.85
CA LYS A 74 23.82 55.35 44.93
C LYS A 74 24.23 55.03 43.50
N VAL A 75 25.33 55.64 43.03
CA VAL A 75 25.86 55.35 41.69
C VAL A 75 26.27 53.88 41.60
N SER A 76 26.97 53.35 42.60
CA SER A 76 27.31 51.92 42.65
C SER A 76 26.06 51.02 42.62
N LEU A 77 25.01 51.36 43.36
CA LEU A 77 23.76 50.61 43.37
C LEU A 77 23.06 50.65 42.01
N GLN A 78 23.07 51.80 41.33
CA GLN A 78 22.53 51.93 39.98
C GLN A 78 23.28 51.06 38.96
N VAL A 79 24.61 51.02 39.05
CA VAL A 79 25.45 50.15 38.21
C VAL A 79 25.11 48.68 38.49
N LEU A 80 25.09 48.28 39.75
CA LEU A 80 24.80 46.90 40.16
C LEU A 80 23.40 46.45 39.72
N ASN A 81 22.41 47.35 39.76
CA ASN A 81 21.05 47.06 39.29
C ASN A 81 20.99 46.87 37.76
N LYS A 82 21.77 47.64 36.99
CA LYS A 82 21.87 47.44 35.55
C LYS A 82 22.49 46.09 35.24
N GLU A 83 23.62 45.76 35.88
CA GLU A 83 24.27 44.45 35.74
C GLU A 83 23.33 43.29 36.10
N LEU A 84 22.50 43.45 37.15
CA LEU A 84 21.52 42.44 37.55
C LEU A 84 20.40 42.25 36.53
N ILE A 85 19.98 43.32 35.84
CA ILE A 85 19.00 43.24 34.76
C ILE A 85 19.60 42.51 33.56
N GLU A 86 20.85 42.83 33.19
CA GLU A 86 21.59 42.16 32.11
C GLU A 86 21.78 40.67 32.42
N LEU A 87 22.25 40.31 33.62
CA LEU A 87 22.40 38.91 34.05
C LEU A 87 21.09 38.12 34.01
N LYS A 88 19.96 38.76 34.36
CA LYS A 88 18.63 38.13 34.26
C LYS A 88 18.22 37.88 32.82
N HIS A 89 18.59 38.77 31.90
CA HIS A 89 18.36 38.58 30.47
C HIS A 89 19.19 37.40 29.94
N ASP A 90 20.49 37.40 30.21
CA ASP A 90 21.41 36.34 29.79
C ASP A 90 21.01 34.97 30.33
N SER A 91 20.55 34.91 31.58
CA SER A 91 20.03 33.69 32.19
C SER A 91 18.81 33.12 31.44
N LYS A 92 17.88 33.97 31.00
CA LYS A 92 16.72 33.55 30.20
C LYS A 92 17.14 33.07 28.81
N GLU A 93 18.10 33.75 28.21
CA GLU A 93 18.65 33.36 26.90
C GLU A 93 19.35 32.00 26.98
N ALA A 94 20.19 31.79 28.00
CA ALA A 94 20.84 30.51 28.26
C ALA A 94 19.85 29.36 28.47
N ILE A 95 18.75 29.57 29.20
CA ILE A 95 17.66 28.58 29.35
C ILE A 95 17.03 28.27 27.99
N THR A 96 16.83 29.27 27.15
CA THR A 96 16.25 29.10 25.81
C THR A 96 17.18 28.31 24.89
N ILE A 97 18.48 28.60 24.92
CA ILE A 97 19.51 27.85 24.20
C ILE A 97 19.52 26.39 24.66
N LYS A 98 19.51 26.14 25.98
CA LYS A 98 19.47 24.77 26.53
C LYS A 98 18.23 23.99 26.09
N LYS A 99 17.06 24.63 26.01
CA LYS A 99 15.84 24.02 25.47
C LYS A 99 15.98 23.67 23.99
N LYS A 100 16.60 24.55 23.19
CA LYS A 100 16.88 24.29 21.77
C LYS A 100 17.87 23.12 21.59
N GLU A 101 18.91 23.06 22.41
CA GLU A 101 19.86 21.94 22.42
C GLU A 101 19.17 20.62 22.77
N GLN A 102 18.31 20.61 23.79
CA GLN A 102 17.55 19.41 24.15
C GLN A 102 16.70 18.91 22.98
N LEU A 103 15.96 19.80 22.31
CA LEU A 103 15.18 19.47 21.12
C LEU A 103 16.07 18.91 19.99
N LEU A 104 17.26 19.49 19.79
CA LEU A 104 18.21 19.01 18.79
C LEU A 104 18.67 17.57 19.08
N TYR A 105 18.94 17.24 20.35
CA TYR A 105 19.31 15.89 20.76
C TYR A 105 18.15 14.90 20.57
N GLU A 106 16.92 15.30 20.86
CA GLU A 106 15.72 14.49 20.62
C GLU A 106 15.55 14.19 19.12
N ILE A 107 15.64 15.21 18.27
CA ILE A 107 15.58 15.06 16.80
C ILE A 107 16.70 14.13 16.30
N LYS A 108 17.94 14.33 16.77
CA LYS A 108 19.08 13.47 16.42
C LYS A 108 18.83 12.02 16.82
N GLY A 109 18.24 11.79 18.00
CA GLY A 109 17.85 10.47 18.47
C GLY A 109 16.79 9.82 17.58
N MET A 110 15.76 10.56 17.19
CA MET A 110 14.73 10.10 16.26
C MET A 110 15.31 9.75 14.88
N ILE A 111 16.16 10.61 14.32
CA ILE A 111 16.83 10.35 13.04
C ILE A 111 17.67 9.08 13.13
N LYS A 112 18.49 8.93 14.18
CA LYS A 112 19.34 7.75 14.37
C LYS A 112 18.50 6.47 14.48
N LYS A 113 17.41 6.51 15.25
CA LYS A 113 16.47 5.39 15.39
C LYS A 113 15.82 5.04 14.05
N ASN A 114 15.37 6.04 13.29
CA ASN A 114 14.73 5.82 12.00
C ASN A 114 15.71 5.22 10.99
N ILE A 115 16.94 5.73 10.91
CA ILE A 115 17.99 5.14 10.07
C ILE A 115 18.24 3.68 10.46
N GLN A 116 18.38 3.40 11.76
CA GLN A 116 18.58 2.03 12.23
C GLN A 116 17.39 1.12 11.91
N THR A 117 16.16 1.63 12.00
CA THR A 117 14.95 0.88 11.62
C THR A 117 14.91 0.59 10.12
N ILE A 118 15.34 1.53 9.27
CA ILE A 118 15.44 1.36 7.82
C ILE A 118 16.49 0.28 7.50
N ILE A 119 17.67 0.36 8.12
CA ILE A 119 18.74 -0.64 7.94
C ILE A 119 18.27 -2.03 8.39
N GLU A 120 17.61 -2.14 9.55
CA GLU A 120 17.07 -3.42 10.04
C GLU A 120 15.93 -3.99 9.15
N TYR A 121 15.24 -3.13 8.39
CA TYR A 121 14.23 -3.54 7.42
C TYR A 121 14.86 -4.01 6.09
N GLU A 122 15.94 -3.36 5.65
CA GLU A 122 16.74 -3.79 4.49
C GLU A 122 17.51 -5.10 4.77
N ASP A 123 18.08 -5.26 5.98
CA ASP A 123 18.82 -6.47 6.39
C ASP A 123 17.91 -7.69 6.69
N LYS A 124 16.59 -7.48 6.84
CA LYS A 124 15.63 -8.59 6.92
C LYS A 124 15.31 -9.12 5.51
N SER A 125 16.32 -9.81 4.98
CA SER A 125 16.39 -10.70 3.81
C SER A 125 15.40 -11.87 3.80
N LEU A 126 14.23 -11.74 4.41
CA LEU A 126 13.13 -12.70 4.26
C LEU A 126 12.65 -12.76 2.80
N ASN A 127 12.78 -11.66 2.05
CA ASN A 127 12.52 -11.64 0.62
C ASN A 127 13.61 -12.34 -0.19
N ASP A 128 14.88 -12.26 0.18
CA ASP A 128 15.97 -12.83 -0.61
C ASP A 128 15.93 -14.37 -0.59
N LEU A 129 15.70 -14.98 0.58
CA LEU A 129 15.54 -16.44 0.67
C LEU A 129 14.29 -16.95 -0.07
N GLN A 130 13.19 -16.18 -0.05
CA GLN A 130 11.99 -16.52 -0.80
C GLN A 130 12.19 -16.35 -2.32
N ILE A 131 12.89 -15.31 -2.72
CA ILE A 131 13.26 -15.06 -4.12
C ILE A 131 14.19 -16.17 -4.62
N GLU A 132 15.21 -16.54 -3.85
CA GLU A 132 16.10 -17.66 -4.18
C GLU A 132 15.33 -18.99 -4.29
N ALA A 133 14.41 -19.26 -3.37
CA ALA A 133 13.58 -20.47 -3.42
C ALA A 133 12.68 -20.48 -4.67
N LEU A 134 12.02 -19.36 -4.99
CA LEU A 134 11.18 -19.23 -6.18
C LEU A 134 12.01 -19.30 -7.48
N GLN A 135 13.23 -18.77 -7.49
CA GLN A 135 14.15 -18.89 -8.62
C GLN A 135 14.59 -20.33 -8.83
N GLN A 136 14.89 -21.08 -7.76
CA GLN A 136 15.20 -22.50 -7.85
C GLN A 136 14.01 -23.32 -8.35
N GLU A 137 12.80 -23.01 -7.89
CA GLU A 137 11.57 -23.64 -8.38
C GLU A 137 11.34 -23.34 -9.87
N LEU A 138 11.52 -22.07 -10.28
CA LEU A 138 11.41 -21.66 -11.68
C LEU A 138 12.42 -22.42 -12.55
N GLU A 139 13.69 -22.47 -12.16
CA GLU A 139 14.72 -23.21 -12.90
C GLU A 139 14.42 -24.71 -12.99
N ALA A 140 13.88 -25.31 -11.92
CA ALA A 140 13.48 -26.71 -11.91
C ALA A 140 12.34 -26.96 -12.91
N LEU A 141 11.29 -26.13 -12.87
CA LEU A 141 10.16 -26.21 -13.79
C LEU A 141 10.57 -25.96 -15.25
N GLU A 142 11.45 -24.99 -15.51
CA GLU A 142 11.98 -24.73 -16.84
C GLU A 142 12.78 -25.92 -17.38
N LYS A 143 13.61 -26.57 -16.55
CA LYS A 143 14.33 -27.80 -16.92
C LYS A 143 13.39 -28.96 -17.23
N GLU A 144 12.25 -29.06 -16.54
CA GLU A 144 11.22 -30.04 -16.87
C GLU A 144 10.50 -29.70 -18.19
N LEU A 145 10.14 -28.43 -18.40
CA LEU A 145 9.48 -27.95 -19.61
C LEU A 145 10.36 -28.12 -20.86
N ILE A 146 11.68 -27.91 -20.77
CA ILE A 146 12.62 -28.12 -21.88
C ILE A 146 12.58 -29.57 -22.40
N LYS A 147 12.27 -30.55 -21.54
CA LYS A 147 12.14 -31.96 -21.94
C LYS A 147 10.85 -32.23 -22.71
N ILE A 148 9.87 -31.32 -22.63
CA ILE A 148 8.57 -31.46 -23.27
C ILE A 148 8.59 -30.66 -24.57
N ASP A 149 8.70 -31.37 -25.70
CA ASP A 149 8.47 -30.76 -26.99
C ASP A 149 6.96 -30.55 -27.21
N ILE A 150 6.46 -29.41 -26.75
CA ILE A 150 5.04 -29.01 -26.87
C ILE A 150 4.62 -29.01 -28.34
N LYS A 151 5.50 -28.57 -29.25
CA LYS A 151 5.22 -28.53 -30.68
C LYS A 151 5.01 -29.94 -31.23
N LYS A 152 5.88 -30.88 -30.86
CA LYS A 152 5.74 -32.29 -31.24
C LYS A 152 4.46 -32.90 -30.67
N LYS A 153 4.16 -32.70 -29.38
CA LYS A 153 2.92 -33.19 -28.76
C LYS A 153 1.67 -32.66 -29.45
N LYS A 154 1.67 -31.38 -29.81
CA LYS A 154 0.60 -30.75 -30.59
C LYS A 154 0.45 -31.43 -31.96
N GLN A 155 1.55 -31.65 -32.69
CA GLN A 155 1.51 -32.32 -33.99
C GLN A 155 1.02 -33.78 -33.89
N GLU A 156 1.45 -34.49 -32.85
CA GLU A 156 0.97 -35.86 -32.56
C GLU A 156 -0.54 -35.87 -32.29
N ALA A 157 -1.05 -34.91 -31.50
CA ALA A 157 -2.48 -34.77 -31.24
C ALA A 157 -3.29 -34.45 -32.52
N GLU A 158 -2.84 -33.49 -33.32
CA GLU A 158 -3.46 -33.13 -34.61
C GLU A 158 -3.51 -34.32 -35.56
N LEU A 159 -2.43 -35.11 -35.63
CA LEU A 159 -2.36 -36.32 -36.43
C LEU A 159 -3.38 -37.36 -35.94
N HIS A 160 -3.40 -37.67 -34.64
CA HIS A 160 -4.32 -38.67 -34.09
C HIS A 160 -5.78 -38.28 -34.28
N ILE A 161 -6.15 -37.02 -33.97
CA ILE A 161 -7.51 -36.51 -34.16
C ILE A 161 -7.91 -36.56 -35.63
N GLY A 162 -7.03 -36.13 -36.54
CA GLY A 162 -7.26 -36.21 -37.98
C GLY A 162 -7.45 -37.63 -38.48
N THR A 163 -6.65 -38.58 -37.99
CA THR A 163 -6.79 -40.01 -38.30
C THR A 163 -8.14 -40.56 -37.81
N TYR A 164 -8.52 -40.30 -36.55
CA TYR A 164 -9.79 -40.77 -36.01
C TYR A 164 -10.99 -40.15 -36.73
N ALA A 165 -10.93 -38.86 -37.03
CA ALA A 165 -11.95 -38.19 -37.82
C ALA A 165 -12.04 -38.78 -39.23
N THR A 166 -10.90 -39.09 -39.86
CA THR A 166 -10.86 -39.74 -41.19
C THR A 166 -11.54 -41.10 -41.16
N GLU A 167 -11.24 -41.95 -40.17
CA GLU A 167 -11.88 -43.25 -40.04
C GLU A 167 -13.38 -43.12 -39.79
N MET A 168 -13.81 -42.11 -39.02
CA MET A 168 -15.23 -41.85 -38.83
C MET A 168 -15.91 -41.41 -40.13
N LEU A 169 -15.31 -40.51 -40.90
CA LEU A 169 -15.89 -39.98 -42.14
C LEU A 169 -16.13 -41.08 -43.18
N LYS A 170 -15.27 -42.11 -43.22
CA LYS A 170 -15.46 -43.30 -44.09
C LYS A 170 -16.74 -44.07 -43.80
N THR A 171 -17.30 -43.94 -42.59
CA THR A 171 -18.50 -44.65 -42.16
C THR A 171 -19.76 -43.80 -42.27
N LEU A 172 -19.63 -42.51 -42.57
CA LEU A 172 -20.73 -41.57 -42.70
C LEU A 172 -21.04 -41.30 -44.18
N PRO A 173 -22.28 -40.90 -44.50
CA PRO A 173 -22.65 -40.59 -45.87
C PRO A 173 -21.96 -39.27 -46.29
N PHE A 174 -20.92 -39.39 -47.12
CA PHE A 174 -20.11 -38.29 -47.60
C PHE A 174 -19.77 -38.50 -49.08
N ASP A 175 -19.90 -37.47 -49.91
CA ASP A 175 -19.71 -37.60 -51.36
C ASP A 175 -18.24 -37.62 -51.75
N ASN A 176 -17.69 -38.83 -51.88
CA ASN A 176 -16.31 -39.04 -52.29
C ASN A 176 -16.03 -38.64 -53.76
N ASN A 177 -17.06 -38.49 -54.60
CA ASN A 177 -16.84 -38.07 -55.99
C ASN A 177 -16.46 -36.59 -56.06
N ASP A 178 -17.08 -35.78 -55.21
CA ASP A 178 -16.86 -34.33 -55.17
C ASP A 178 -15.64 -33.94 -54.32
N TYR A 179 -15.39 -34.65 -53.21
CA TYR A 179 -14.38 -34.28 -52.22
C TYR A 179 -13.21 -35.28 -52.09
N GLY A 180 -13.20 -36.33 -52.91
CA GLY A 180 -12.19 -37.39 -52.89
C GLY A 180 -12.33 -38.35 -51.70
N ASN A 181 -11.39 -39.30 -51.59
CA ASN A 181 -11.37 -40.25 -50.49
C ASN A 181 -11.18 -39.54 -49.13
N PRO A 182 -11.91 -39.94 -48.06
CA PRO A 182 -11.79 -39.34 -46.74
C PRO A 182 -10.35 -39.26 -46.25
N ASN A 183 -9.92 -38.06 -45.88
CA ASN A 183 -8.59 -37.74 -45.36
C ASN A 183 -8.67 -36.38 -44.65
N LEU A 184 -9.28 -36.39 -43.47
CA LEU A 184 -9.42 -35.23 -42.62
C LEU A 184 -8.10 -34.90 -41.93
N LYS A 185 -7.79 -33.61 -41.91
CA LYS A 185 -6.71 -33.02 -41.11
C LYS A 185 -7.32 -32.08 -40.10
N PHE A 186 -6.71 -32.02 -38.93
CA PHE A 186 -7.18 -31.20 -37.82
C PHE A 186 -6.11 -30.18 -37.44
N ASP A 187 -6.52 -28.94 -37.18
CA ASP A 187 -5.68 -27.87 -36.66
C ASP A 187 -6.20 -27.46 -35.28
N ILE A 188 -5.39 -27.70 -34.25
CA ILE A 188 -5.78 -27.38 -32.87
C ILE A 188 -5.75 -25.88 -32.58
N LYS A 189 -5.02 -25.09 -33.39
CA LYS A 189 -4.87 -23.64 -33.16
C LYS A 189 -6.24 -22.94 -33.24
N ASP A 190 -6.98 -23.25 -34.30
CA ASP A 190 -8.27 -22.64 -34.59
C ASP A 190 -9.43 -23.63 -34.31
N VAL A 191 -9.12 -24.85 -33.84
CA VAL A 191 -10.07 -25.95 -33.65
C VAL A 191 -10.87 -26.20 -34.93
N THR A 192 -10.15 -26.27 -36.05
CA THR A 192 -10.72 -26.46 -37.39
C THR A 192 -10.25 -27.77 -38.00
N ALA A 193 -10.95 -28.19 -39.04
CA ALA A 193 -10.54 -29.33 -39.86
C ALA A 193 -10.72 -28.99 -41.33
N TYR A 194 -10.03 -29.76 -42.18
CA TYR A 194 -10.19 -29.71 -43.63
C TYR A 194 -10.04 -31.11 -44.23
N GLN A 195 -10.70 -31.32 -45.36
CA GLN A 195 -10.61 -32.55 -46.15
C GLN A 195 -9.53 -32.39 -47.21
N GLN A 196 -8.52 -33.26 -47.17
CA GLN A 196 -7.38 -33.22 -48.10
C GLN A 196 -7.52 -34.30 -49.17
N ALA A 197 -7.95 -33.90 -50.37
CA ALA A 197 -7.92 -34.73 -51.56
C ALA A 197 -6.51 -34.75 -52.21
N THR A 198 -6.32 -35.55 -53.26
CA THR A 198 -5.02 -35.71 -53.94
C THR A 198 -4.40 -34.38 -54.39
N ASN A 199 -5.24 -33.49 -54.96
CA ASN A 199 -4.78 -32.23 -55.56
C ASN A 199 -5.48 -30.98 -55.00
N ASN A 200 -6.43 -31.13 -54.06
CA ASN A 200 -7.25 -30.05 -53.53
C ASN A 200 -7.40 -30.17 -52.01
N ILE A 201 -7.58 -29.05 -51.34
CA ILE A 201 -7.98 -28.97 -49.93
C ILE A 201 -9.36 -28.31 -49.88
N PHE A 202 -10.29 -28.95 -49.17
CA PHE A 202 -11.63 -28.45 -48.96
C PHE A 202 -11.80 -28.10 -47.48
N TYR A 203 -11.99 -26.82 -47.19
CA TYR A 203 -12.43 -26.39 -45.88
C TYR A 203 -13.93 -26.64 -45.75
N LEU A 204 -14.45 -26.57 -44.53
CA LEU A 204 -15.87 -26.73 -44.27
C LEU A 204 -16.74 -25.79 -45.13
N SER A 205 -16.27 -24.56 -45.41
CA SER A 205 -16.97 -23.59 -46.28
C SER A 205 -17.08 -24.02 -47.74
N ASP A 206 -16.22 -24.93 -48.17
CA ASP A 206 -16.14 -25.39 -49.57
C ASP A 206 -16.96 -26.67 -49.78
N ILE A 207 -17.33 -27.34 -48.69
CA ILE A 207 -18.19 -28.52 -48.72
C ILE A 207 -19.63 -28.05 -48.91
N GLY A 208 -20.31 -28.62 -49.89
CA GLY A 208 -21.70 -28.35 -50.21
C GLY A 208 -22.60 -29.48 -49.74
N SER A 209 -23.91 -29.20 -49.67
CA SER A 209 -24.95 -30.05 -49.06
C SER A 209 -24.88 -30.12 -47.54
N ALA A 210 -26.03 -29.92 -46.89
CA ALA A 210 -26.17 -30.05 -45.45
C ALA A 210 -25.75 -31.45 -44.95
N GLU A 211 -25.93 -32.49 -45.77
CA GLU A 211 -25.53 -33.88 -45.46
C GLU A 211 -24.01 -34.00 -45.30
N ASN A 212 -23.24 -33.50 -46.26
CA ASN A 212 -21.78 -33.58 -46.19
C ASN A 212 -21.24 -32.71 -45.04
N HIS A 213 -21.84 -31.54 -44.79
CA HIS A 213 -21.51 -30.73 -43.62
C HIS A 213 -21.71 -31.49 -42.31
N LEU A 214 -22.85 -32.16 -42.15
CA LEU A 214 -23.14 -32.95 -40.95
C LEU A 214 -22.14 -34.10 -40.79
N SER A 215 -21.89 -34.86 -41.85
CA SER A 215 -20.92 -35.96 -41.84
C SER A 215 -19.51 -35.48 -41.50
N PHE A 216 -19.09 -34.34 -42.04
CA PHE A 216 -17.81 -33.71 -41.73
C PHE A 216 -17.73 -33.31 -40.26
N HIS A 217 -18.71 -32.56 -39.74
CA HIS A 217 -18.72 -32.14 -38.34
C HIS A 217 -18.73 -33.32 -37.37
N LEU A 218 -19.63 -34.27 -37.59
CA LEU A 218 -19.77 -35.45 -36.75
C LEU A 218 -18.47 -36.26 -36.72
N SER A 219 -17.78 -36.37 -37.87
CA SER A 219 -16.47 -37.02 -37.94
C SER A 219 -15.43 -36.35 -37.06
N VAL A 220 -15.33 -35.02 -37.13
CA VAL A 220 -14.38 -34.25 -36.33
C VAL A 220 -14.70 -34.35 -34.84
N PHE A 221 -15.96 -34.19 -34.44
CA PHE A 221 -16.37 -34.28 -33.04
C PHE A 221 -16.11 -35.66 -32.43
N LEU A 222 -16.46 -36.73 -33.15
CA LEU A 222 -16.23 -38.10 -32.68
C LEU A 222 -14.74 -38.45 -32.69
N GLY A 223 -13.98 -38.00 -33.70
CA GLY A 223 -12.53 -38.17 -33.73
C GLY A 223 -11.82 -37.49 -32.56
N LEU A 224 -12.23 -36.26 -32.23
CA LEU A 224 -11.74 -35.54 -31.05
C LEU A 224 -12.09 -36.27 -29.75
N HIS A 225 -13.33 -36.75 -29.61
CA HIS A 225 -13.73 -37.50 -28.42
C HIS A 225 -13.00 -38.83 -28.29
N LYS A 226 -12.71 -39.51 -29.40
CA LYS A 226 -11.87 -40.71 -29.38
C LYS A 226 -10.48 -40.42 -28.82
N TYR A 227 -9.88 -39.30 -29.24
CA TYR A 227 -8.62 -38.85 -28.67
C TYR A 227 -8.74 -38.55 -27.16
N ILE A 228 -9.79 -37.86 -26.72
CA ILE A 228 -10.07 -37.58 -25.30
C ILE A 228 -10.13 -38.87 -24.47
N LEU A 229 -10.84 -39.89 -24.95
CA LEU A 229 -11.02 -41.17 -24.25
C LEU A 229 -9.72 -41.98 -24.06
N GLU A 230 -8.66 -41.66 -24.81
CA GLU A 230 -7.36 -42.32 -24.72
C GLU A 230 -6.40 -41.61 -23.75
N HIS A 231 -6.78 -40.45 -23.23
CA HIS A 231 -5.93 -39.63 -22.36
C HIS A 231 -6.56 -39.47 -20.98
N GLU A 232 -6.00 -40.17 -19.98
CA GLU A 232 -6.47 -40.19 -18.58
C GLU A 232 -6.66 -38.80 -17.97
N ASN A 233 -5.74 -37.88 -18.25
CA ASN A 233 -5.72 -36.53 -17.67
C ASN A 233 -6.53 -35.50 -18.48
N SER A 234 -7.42 -35.95 -19.38
CA SER A 234 -8.26 -35.02 -20.13
C SER A 234 -9.26 -34.31 -19.21
N ILE A 235 -9.29 -32.97 -19.28
CA ILE A 235 -10.26 -32.15 -18.57
C ILE A 235 -11.61 -32.04 -19.31
N LEU A 236 -11.68 -32.53 -20.54
CA LEU A 236 -12.89 -32.44 -21.38
C LEU A 236 -13.84 -33.60 -21.08
N PRO A 237 -15.15 -33.33 -20.89
CA PRO A 237 -16.11 -34.39 -20.60
C PRO A 237 -16.29 -35.31 -21.81
N SER A 238 -16.43 -36.61 -21.55
CA SER A 238 -16.74 -37.63 -22.57
C SER A 238 -18.26 -37.70 -22.86
N LEU A 239 -18.88 -36.55 -23.11
CA LEU A 239 -20.33 -36.42 -23.34
C LEU A 239 -20.60 -35.59 -24.60
N ILE A 240 -21.44 -36.11 -25.49
CA ILE A 240 -21.93 -35.38 -26.67
C ILE A 240 -23.45 -35.29 -26.62
N PHE A 241 -23.99 -34.11 -26.94
CA PHE A 241 -25.42 -33.91 -27.14
C PHE A 241 -25.68 -33.50 -28.59
N LEU A 242 -26.55 -34.24 -29.28
CA LEU A 242 -26.95 -33.97 -30.66
C LEU A 242 -28.43 -33.65 -30.72
N ASP A 243 -28.76 -32.49 -31.30
CA ASP A 243 -30.14 -32.03 -31.49
C ASP A 243 -30.53 -32.17 -32.97
N GLN A 244 -31.51 -33.03 -33.22
CA GLN A 244 -32.12 -33.33 -34.52
C GLN A 244 -31.14 -33.59 -35.68
N PRO A 245 -30.12 -34.46 -35.53
CA PRO A 245 -29.16 -34.71 -36.61
C PRO A 245 -29.79 -35.27 -37.89
N SER A 246 -30.93 -35.97 -37.82
CA SER A 246 -31.60 -36.52 -39.00
C SER A 246 -32.28 -35.47 -39.90
N GLN A 247 -32.55 -34.27 -39.39
CA GLN A 247 -33.32 -33.24 -40.11
C GLN A 247 -32.68 -32.86 -41.45
N VAL A 248 -31.36 -32.91 -41.52
CA VAL A 248 -30.55 -32.62 -42.71
C VAL A 248 -30.95 -33.46 -43.92
N TYR A 249 -31.44 -34.67 -43.71
CA TYR A 249 -31.86 -35.59 -44.77
C TYR A 249 -33.32 -35.39 -45.19
N PHE A 250 -34.00 -34.36 -44.67
CA PHE A 250 -35.41 -34.02 -44.91
C PHE A 250 -36.38 -35.22 -44.90
N PRO A 251 -36.28 -36.17 -43.94
CA PRO A 251 -37.18 -37.32 -43.96
C PRO A 251 -38.62 -36.85 -43.70
N LYS A 252 -39.55 -37.10 -44.63
CA LYS A 252 -40.98 -36.88 -44.35
C LYS A 252 -41.46 -37.98 -43.42
N GLU A 253 -42.49 -37.71 -42.61
CA GLU A 253 -43.03 -38.73 -41.70
C GLU A 253 -43.51 -40.00 -42.44
N GLU A 254 -43.95 -39.86 -43.68
CA GLU A 254 -44.38 -40.94 -44.57
C GLU A 254 -43.22 -41.82 -45.04
N ASP A 255 -42.03 -41.23 -45.20
CA ASP A 255 -40.85 -41.93 -45.67
C ASP A 255 -40.44 -43.00 -44.64
N PHE A 256 -40.61 -42.74 -43.33
CA PHE A 256 -40.25 -43.69 -42.25
C PHE A 256 -41.01 -45.02 -42.32
N LYS A 257 -42.11 -45.07 -43.09
CA LYS A 257 -42.87 -46.31 -43.32
C LYS A 257 -42.41 -47.07 -44.57
N ASN A 258 -41.81 -46.38 -45.54
CA ASN A 258 -41.55 -46.90 -46.89
C ASN A 258 -40.06 -47.08 -47.22
N GLY A 259 -39.14 -46.58 -46.39
CA GLY A 259 -37.70 -46.85 -46.53
C GLY A 259 -37.07 -46.24 -47.78
N THR A 260 -37.25 -44.94 -48.01
CA THR A 260 -36.64 -44.20 -49.11
C THR A 260 -35.11 -44.05 -48.93
N GLY A 261 -34.39 -43.62 -49.99
CA GLY A 261 -32.93 -43.50 -49.97
C GLY A 261 -32.37 -42.58 -48.88
N ASP A 262 -33.09 -41.52 -48.53
CA ASP A 262 -32.69 -40.57 -47.49
C ASP A 262 -32.77 -41.17 -46.09
N ILE A 263 -33.73 -42.07 -45.84
CA ILE A 263 -33.82 -42.80 -44.57
C ILE A 263 -32.67 -43.76 -44.37
N LYS A 264 -32.23 -44.42 -45.45
CA LYS A 264 -31.09 -45.33 -45.35
C LYS A 264 -29.83 -44.57 -44.90
N LYS A 265 -29.61 -43.35 -45.42
CA LYS A 265 -28.51 -42.49 -44.99
C LYS A 265 -28.60 -42.10 -43.50
N VAL A 266 -29.80 -41.78 -43.03
CA VAL A 266 -30.05 -41.53 -41.60
C VAL A 266 -29.73 -42.78 -40.78
N GLU A 267 -30.20 -43.96 -41.18
CA GLU A 267 -29.88 -45.22 -40.50
C GLU A 267 -28.37 -45.49 -40.46
N ASP A 268 -27.69 -45.31 -41.60
CA ASP A 268 -26.25 -45.53 -41.71
C ASP A 268 -25.49 -44.59 -40.78
N MET A 269 -25.89 -43.31 -40.70
CA MET A 269 -25.35 -42.36 -39.72
C MET A 269 -25.54 -42.85 -38.28
N TYR A 270 -26.76 -43.22 -37.88
CA TYR A 270 -27.03 -43.70 -36.51
C TYR A 270 -26.26 -44.99 -36.20
N LYS A 271 -26.21 -45.94 -37.14
CA LYS A 271 -25.43 -47.18 -36.99
C LYS A 271 -23.95 -46.90 -36.82
N SER A 272 -23.40 -45.93 -37.57
CA SER A 272 -22.01 -45.50 -37.44
C SER A 272 -21.73 -44.85 -36.09
N ILE A 273 -22.64 -44.00 -35.58
CA ILE A 273 -22.53 -43.43 -34.23
C ILE A 273 -22.56 -44.53 -33.16
N ILE A 274 -23.53 -45.45 -33.22
CA ILE A 274 -23.66 -46.55 -32.26
C ILE A 274 -22.41 -47.42 -32.26
N LYS A 275 -21.94 -47.80 -33.46
CA LYS A 275 -20.71 -48.59 -33.62
C LYS A 275 -19.51 -47.86 -33.02
N PHE A 276 -19.38 -46.57 -33.29
CA PHE A 276 -18.34 -45.74 -32.68
C PHE A 276 -18.39 -45.79 -31.14
N ILE A 277 -19.57 -45.58 -30.54
CA ILE A 277 -19.74 -45.63 -29.07
C ILE A 277 -19.33 -47.00 -28.54
N GLU A 278 -19.79 -48.08 -29.16
CA GLU A 278 -19.46 -49.43 -28.73
C GLU A 278 -17.96 -49.70 -28.82
N ASP A 279 -17.31 -49.37 -29.94
CA ASP A 279 -15.90 -49.63 -30.16
C ASP A 279 -15.03 -48.74 -29.26
N ALA A 280 -15.40 -47.47 -29.09
CA ALA A 280 -14.73 -46.55 -28.19
C ALA A 280 -14.83 -47.01 -26.72
N ASN A 281 -16.02 -47.44 -26.28
CA ASN A 281 -16.23 -47.91 -24.89
C ASN A 281 -15.68 -49.32 -24.63
N LYS A 282 -15.47 -50.15 -25.65
CA LYS A 282 -14.75 -51.43 -25.53
C LYS A 282 -13.25 -51.22 -25.37
N THR A 283 -12.69 -50.18 -25.99
CA THR A 283 -11.24 -49.93 -26.06
C THR A 283 -10.74 -48.89 -25.07
N SER A 284 -11.61 -48.03 -24.53
CA SER A 284 -11.19 -47.02 -23.55
C SER A 284 -10.86 -47.66 -22.19
N MET A 285 -9.78 -47.17 -21.59
CA MET A 285 -9.26 -47.63 -20.29
C MET A 285 -9.67 -46.74 -19.11
N PHE A 286 -10.03 -45.47 -19.37
CA PHE A 286 -10.15 -44.44 -18.31
C PHE A 286 -11.57 -43.90 -18.15
N SER A 287 -12.30 -43.76 -19.25
CA SER A 287 -13.66 -43.20 -19.23
C SER A 287 -14.53 -43.89 -20.28
N LYS A 288 -15.84 -43.60 -20.26
CA LYS A 288 -16.76 -44.04 -21.29
C LYS A 288 -17.40 -42.83 -21.93
N ILE A 289 -17.58 -42.87 -23.24
CA ILE A 289 -18.34 -41.87 -23.95
C ILE A 289 -19.84 -42.15 -23.82
N GLN A 290 -20.59 -41.08 -23.57
CA GLN A 290 -22.03 -41.04 -23.70
C GLN A 290 -22.41 -40.06 -24.80
N ILE A 291 -23.34 -40.47 -25.66
CA ILE A 291 -23.94 -39.59 -26.66
C ILE A 291 -25.45 -39.59 -26.42
N ILE A 292 -26.02 -38.40 -26.24
CA ILE A 292 -27.46 -38.18 -26.09
C ILE A 292 -27.94 -37.57 -27.41
N ILE A 293 -28.92 -38.19 -28.04
CA ILE A 293 -29.48 -37.73 -29.30
C ILE A 293 -30.97 -37.49 -29.09
N VAL A 294 -31.42 -36.29 -29.42
CA VAL A 294 -32.85 -35.93 -29.47
C VAL A 294 -33.23 -35.77 -30.93
N ASP A 295 -34.18 -36.57 -31.41
CA ASP A 295 -34.55 -36.56 -32.83
C ASP A 295 -35.98 -37.10 -33.04
N HIS A 296 -36.52 -36.88 -34.24
CA HIS A 296 -37.81 -37.42 -34.69
C HIS A 296 -37.65 -38.74 -35.46
N PHE A 297 -36.41 -39.11 -35.81
CA PHE A 297 -36.12 -40.39 -36.44
C PHE A 297 -36.61 -41.56 -35.57
N TYR A 298 -37.21 -42.57 -36.20
CA TYR A 298 -37.68 -43.77 -35.51
C TYR A 298 -37.55 -44.98 -36.43
N SER A 299 -36.90 -46.04 -35.94
CA SER A 299 -36.87 -47.36 -36.58
C SER A 299 -37.43 -48.41 -35.62
N LYS A 300 -38.22 -49.36 -36.14
CA LYS A 300 -38.76 -50.48 -35.35
C LYS A 300 -37.74 -51.59 -35.10
N ASP A 301 -36.59 -51.51 -35.75
CA ASP A 301 -35.59 -52.57 -35.70
C ASP A 301 -34.87 -52.62 -34.36
N GLU A 302 -34.43 -53.83 -33.98
CA GLU A 302 -33.78 -54.10 -32.69
C GLU A 302 -32.52 -53.26 -32.46
N TRP A 303 -31.73 -53.02 -33.52
CA TRP A 303 -30.49 -52.23 -33.45
C TRP A 303 -30.73 -50.80 -32.95
N TYR A 304 -31.91 -50.23 -33.21
CA TYR A 304 -32.30 -48.89 -32.78
C TYR A 304 -33.05 -48.95 -31.45
N GLN A 305 -34.03 -49.87 -31.33
CA GLN A 305 -34.90 -49.99 -30.15
C GLN A 305 -34.11 -50.24 -28.85
N LYS A 306 -33.00 -50.97 -28.92
CA LYS A 306 -32.12 -51.23 -27.76
C LYS A 306 -31.56 -49.95 -27.11
N TYR A 307 -31.37 -48.89 -27.89
CA TYR A 307 -30.78 -47.63 -27.44
C TYR A 307 -31.81 -46.51 -27.26
N LEU A 308 -33.08 -46.79 -27.52
CA LEU A 308 -34.18 -45.84 -27.36
C LEU A 308 -34.54 -45.71 -25.87
N VAL A 309 -34.34 -44.52 -25.30
CA VAL A 309 -34.63 -44.25 -23.87
C VAL A 309 -36.08 -43.85 -23.67
N GLU A 310 -36.59 -42.93 -24.50
CA GLU A 310 -37.99 -42.50 -24.48
C GLU A 310 -38.67 -42.95 -25.79
N PRO A 311 -39.92 -43.44 -25.73
CA PRO A 311 -40.65 -43.82 -26.93
C PRO A 311 -40.90 -42.59 -27.81
N ARG A 312 -41.21 -42.84 -29.10
CA ARG A 312 -41.59 -41.79 -30.04
C ARG A 312 -42.68 -40.92 -29.42
N TRP A 313 -42.46 -39.61 -29.40
CA TRP A 313 -43.43 -38.64 -28.88
C TRP A 313 -44.75 -38.79 -29.64
N GLU A 314 -45.81 -39.07 -28.89
CA GLU A 314 -47.17 -39.13 -29.40
C GLU A 314 -47.99 -38.05 -28.69
N LYS A 315 -48.33 -36.98 -29.42
CA LYS A 315 -49.11 -35.82 -28.90
C LYS A 315 -50.37 -36.23 -28.14
N ASN A 316 -51.00 -37.34 -28.55
CA ASN A 316 -52.24 -37.83 -27.98
C ASN A 316 -52.05 -38.71 -26.74
N LYS A 317 -50.81 -39.09 -26.39
CA LYS A 317 -50.52 -40.03 -25.29
C LYS A 317 -49.78 -39.39 -24.11
N GLU A 318 -49.52 -38.09 -24.12
CA GLU A 318 -48.75 -37.37 -23.07
C GLU A 318 -47.38 -38.00 -22.77
N LEU A 319 -46.79 -38.69 -23.75
CA LEU A 319 -45.47 -39.32 -23.65
C LEU A 319 -44.43 -38.36 -24.21
N GLY A 320 -43.49 -37.87 -23.39
CA GLY A 320 -42.40 -36.99 -23.80
C GLY A 320 -41.34 -36.75 -22.72
N LEU A 321 -40.24 -36.09 -23.08
CA LEU A 321 -39.08 -35.79 -22.22
C LEU A 321 -39.43 -34.97 -20.96
N ILE A 322 -40.52 -34.20 -21.01
CA ILE A 322 -41.08 -33.50 -19.85
C ILE A 322 -42.33 -34.26 -19.44
N LYS A 323 -42.22 -35.12 -18.42
CA LYS A 323 -43.39 -35.63 -17.72
C LYS A 323 -44.04 -34.46 -17.00
N GLU A 324 -45.35 -34.27 -17.14
CA GLU A 324 -46.07 -33.34 -16.27
C GLU A 324 -45.76 -33.70 -14.82
N ILE A 325 -45.12 -32.77 -14.11
CA ILE A 325 -44.94 -32.89 -12.67
C ILE A 325 -46.32 -32.72 -12.07
N LYS A 326 -46.91 -33.83 -11.60
CA LYS A 326 -48.17 -33.80 -10.85
C LYS A 326 -48.02 -33.18 -9.48
#